data_AF-A0ABD5Q3Q4-F1
#
_entry.id   AF-A0ABD5Q3Q4-F1
#
_cell.length_a   1.000
_cell.length_b   1.000
_cell.length_c   1.000
_cell.angle_alpha   90.00
_cell.angle_beta   90.00
_cell.angle_gamma   90.00
#
_symmetry.space_group_name_H-M   'P 1'
#
loop_
_entity.id
_entity.type
_entity.pdbx_description
1 polymer ?
#
loop_
_entity_poly.entity_id
_entity_poly.type
_entity_poly.pdbx_seq_one_letter_code
_entity_poly.pdbx_strand_id
1 'polypeptide(L)'
;MNLALRLLVACLVITAPTVLYLGLLRGLEKMRDDALLLALAERDDAPRDVSSAAAEALDKPPIRADGRGPNATDDPAPTVDTFVCSACGESNMSGAKYCRECLGELNR
;
A
#
# COMPACT_ATOMS: atom_id res chain seq x y z
N MET A 1 -43.61 -24.46 -28.00
CA MET A 1 -42.46 -23.59 -27.64
C MET A 1 -41.28 -23.97 -28.51
N ASN A 2 -40.82 -23.07 -29.38
CA ASN A 2 -39.71 -23.32 -30.31
C ASN A 2 -38.40 -23.60 -29.55
N LEU A 3 -37.58 -24.54 -30.04
CA LEU A 3 -36.30 -24.97 -29.44
C LEU A 3 -35.40 -23.79 -29.07
N ALA A 4 -35.32 -22.79 -29.95
CA ALA A 4 -34.55 -21.57 -29.75
C ALA A 4 -34.96 -20.81 -28.47
N LEU A 5 -36.26 -20.74 -28.17
CA LEU A 5 -36.76 -20.05 -26.97
C LEU A 5 -36.34 -20.80 -25.70
N ARG A 6 -36.30 -22.13 -25.73
CA ARG A 6 -35.85 -22.95 -24.59
C ARG A 6 -34.36 -22.79 -24.33
N LEU A 7 -33.55 -22.74 -25.39
CA LEU A 7 -32.11 -22.49 -25.27
C LEU A 7 -31.82 -21.10 -24.70
N LEU A 8 -32.56 -20.08 -25.14
CA LEU A 8 -32.41 -18.72 -24.62
C LEU A 8 -32.74 -18.66 -23.11
N VAL A 9 -33.88 -19.23 -22.70
CA VAL A 9 -34.25 -19.30 -21.27
C VAL A 9 -33.20 -20.07 -20.47
N ALA A 10 -32.71 -21.20 -20.98
CA ALA A 10 -31.66 -21.97 -20.31
C ALA A 10 -30.38 -21.15 -20.12
N CYS A 11 -29.89 -20.47 -21.18
CA CYS A 11 -28.71 -19.61 -21.08
C CYS A 11 -28.92 -18.46 -20.07
N LEU A 12 -30.09 -17.82 -20.09
CA LEU A 12 -30.40 -16.75 -19.14
C LEU A 12 -30.41 -17.27 -17.71
N VAL A 13 -31.07 -18.39 -17.44
CA VAL A 13 -31.15 -18.97 -16.09
C VAL A 13 -29.78 -19.40 -15.58
N ILE A 14 -28.90 -19.91 -16.44
CA ILE A 14 -27.54 -20.33 -16.07
C ILE A 14 -26.62 -19.12 -15.82
N THR A 15 -26.71 -18.07 -16.64
CA THR A 15 -25.79 -16.92 -16.58
C THR A 15 -26.26 -15.81 -15.65
N ALA A 16 -27.56 -15.71 -15.39
CA ALA A 16 -28.13 -14.65 -14.54
C ALA A 16 -27.56 -14.64 -13.12
N PRO A 17 -27.41 -15.76 -12.38
CA PRO A 17 -26.89 -15.72 -11.02
C PRO A 17 -25.45 -15.21 -10.94
N THR A 18 -24.60 -15.61 -11.88
CA THR A 18 -23.20 -15.16 -11.96
C THR A 18 -23.11 -13.70 -12.35
N VAL A 19 -23.90 -13.24 -13.34
CA VAL A 19 -23.95 -11.82 -13.71
C VAL A 19 -24.47 -10.97 -12.57
N LEU A 20 -25.52 -11.41 -11.87
CA LEU A 20 -26.09 -10.72 -10.71
C LEU A 20 -25.06 -10.62 -9.57
N TYR A 21 -24.35 -11.71 -9.28
CA TYR A 21 -23.30 -11.74 -8.27
C TYR A 21 -22.15 -10.78 -8.60
N LEU A 22 -21.64 -10.83 -9.84
CA LEU A 22 -20.59 -9.92 -10.29
C LEU A 22 -21.06 -8.46 -10.31
N GLY A 23 -22.30 -8.22 -10.72
CA GLY A 23 -22.92 -6.90 -10.69
C GLY A 23 -23.03 -6.35 -9.27
N LEU A 24 -23.43 -7.18 -8.31
CA LEU A 24 -23.49 -6.82 -6.89
C LEU A 24 -22.10 -6.48 -6.35
N LEU A 25 -21.09 -7.32 -6.62
CA LEU A 25 -19.71 -7.05 -6.20
C LEU A 25 -19.18 -5.75 -6.78
N ARG A 26 -19.34 -5.54 -8.09
CA ARG A 26 -18.97 -4.30 -8.79
C ARG A 26 -19.70 -3.07 -8.21
N GLY A 27 -20.97 -3.23 -7.84
CA GLY A 27 -21.76 -2.19 -7.21
C GLY A 27 -21.23 -1.82 -5.82
N LEU A 28 -20.90 -2.83 -5.00
CA LEU A 28 -20.30 -2.63 -3.68
C LEU A 28 -18.91 -1.99 -3.77
N GLU A 29 -18.08 -2.44 -4.72
CA GLU A 29 -16.77 -1.82 -5.03
C GLU A 29 -16.95 -0.35 -5.41
N LYS A 30 -17.90 -0.07 -6.31
CA LYS A 30 -18.19 1.31 -6.73
C LYS A 30 -18.64 2.20 -5.58
N MET A 31 -19.53 1.74 -4.70
CA MET A 31 -19.97 2.54 -3.56
C MET A 31 -18.85 2.81 -2.55
N ARG A 32 -17.95 1.83 -2.34
CA ARG A 32 -16.76 2.02 -1.50
C ARG A 32 -15.84 3.07 -2.11
N ASP A 33 -15.61 2.99 -3.41
CA ASP A 33 -14.67 3.87 -4.11
C ASP A 33 -15.27 5.28 -4.30
N ASP A 34 -16.58 5.43 -4.51
CA ASP A 34 -17.26 6.74 -4.58
C ASP A 34 -17.14 7.50 -3.25
N ALA A 35 -17.20 6.82 -2.10
CA ALA A 35 -16.97 7.45 -0.80
C ALA A 35 -15.52 7.92 -0.62
N LEU A 36 -14.54 7.14 -1.12
CA LEU A 36 -13.13 7.53 -1.14
C LEU A 36 -12.85 8.67 -2.13
N LEU A 37 -13.47 8.65 -3.31
CA LEU A 37 -13.35 9.68 -4.33
C LEU A 37 -14.00 10.98 -3.87
N LEU A 38 -15.15 10.94 -3.19
CA LEU A 38 -15.75 12.12 -2.56
C LEU A 38 -14.86 12.66 -1.44
N ALA A 39 -14.30 11.79 -0.60
CA ALA A 39 -13.37 12.21 0.46
C ALA A 39 -12.04 12.75 -0.09
N LEU A 40 -11.59 12.26 -1.25
CA LEU A 40 -10.43 12.80 -1.97
C LEU A 40 -10.76 14.10 -2.67
N ALA A 41 -11.91 14.22 -3.33
CA ALA A 41 -12.36 15.46 -3.96
C ALA A 41 -12.51 16.60 -2.93
N GLU A 42 -13.09 16.31 -1.76
CA GLU A 42 -13.17 17.23 -0.63
C GLU A 42 -11.77 17.63 -0.11
N ARG A 43 -10.78 16.75 -0.23
CA ARG A 43 -9.37 17.02 0.13
C ARG A 43 -8.57 17.68 -0.99
N ASP A 44 -8.92 17.49 -2.26
CA ASP A 44 -8.29 18.14 -3.42
C ASP A 44 -8.83 19.57 -3.63
N ASP A 45 -9.99 19.89 -3.05
CA ASP A 45 -10.41 21.27 -2.78
C ASP A 45 -9.58 21.91 -1.65
N ALA A 46 -8.66 21.18 -0.99
CA ALA A 46 -7.68 21.80 -0.13
C ALA A 46 -6.80 22.75 -0.97
N PRO A 47 -6.54 23.96 -0.47
CA PRO A 47 -5.86 24.98 -1.25
C PRO A 47 -4.49 24.48 -1.75
N ARG A 48 -4.04 25.03 -2.89
CA ARG A 48 -2.76 24.66 -3.55
C ARG A 48 -1.54 24.76 -2.64
N ASP A 49 -1.67 25.44 -1.50
CA ASP A 49 -0.68 25.55 -0.44
C ASP A 49 -0.38 24.20 0.23
N VAL A 50 -1.35 23.30 0.37
CA VAL A 50 -1.13 21.97 0.97
C VAL A 50 -0.28 21.08 0.06
N SER A 51 -0.47 21.14 -1.26
CA SER A 51 0.36 20.42 -2.22
C SER A 51 1.80 20.91 -2.24
N SER A 52 2.03 22.23 -2.10
CA SER A 52 3.38 22.76 -1.92
C SER A 52 4.00 22.38 -0.58
N ALA A 53 3.22 22.41 0.51
CA ALA A 53 3.71 22.03 1.83
C ALA A 53 4.00 20.52 1.92
N ALA A 54 3.22 19.68 1.24
CA ALA A 54 3.46 18.24 1.14
C ALA A 54 4.67 17.93 0.26
N ALA A 55 4.85 18.63 -0.86
CA ALA A 55 6.06 18.54 -1.68
C ALA A 55 7.31 18.97 -0.89
N GLU A 56 7.23 20.07 -0.13
CA GLU A 56 8.32 20.53 0.74
C GLU A 56 8.60 19.58 1.91
N ALA A 57 7.56 18.93 2.45
CA ALA A 57 7.72 17.90 3.48
C ALA A 57 8.36 16.61 2.93
N LEU A 58 8.13 16.28 1.66
CA LEU A 58 8.74 15.14 0.97
C LEU A 58 10.19 15.42 0.53
N ASP A 59 10.52 16.68 0.21
CA ASP A 59 11.89 17.13 -0.06
C ASP A 59 12.74 17.21 1.22
N LYS A 60 12.09 17.21 2.40
CA LYS A 60 12.80 17.18 3.67
C LYS A 60 13.43 15.81 3.87
N PRO A 61 14.73 15.73 4.20
CA PRO A 61 15.40 14.44 4.40
C PRO A 61 14.70 13.67 5.53
N PRO A 62 14.63 12.32 5.42
CA PRO A 62 13.93 11.49 6.39
C PRO A 62 14.47 11.77 7.80
N ILE A 63 13.56 11.87 8.77
CA ILE A 63 13.92 11.96 10.19
C ILE A 63 14.67 10.68 10.54
N ARG A 64 15.97 10.82 10.81
CA ARG A 64 16.80 9.68 11.22
C ARG A 64 16.34 9.19 12.59
N ALA A 65 16.28 7.86 12.74
CA ALA A 65 15.88 7.21 13.99
C ALA A 65 16.88 7.42 15.14
N ASP A 66 18.05 7.99 14.85
CA ASP A 66 19.10 8.37 15.80
C ASP A 66 18.84 9.72 16.51
N GLY A 67 17.76 10.43 16.17
CA GLY A 67 17.39 11.71 16.77
C GLY A 67 18.21 12.91 16.31
N ARG A 68 19.10 12.75 15.32
CA ARG A 68 19.90 13.85 14.78
C ARG A 68 19.09 14.59 13.71
N GLY A 69 18.84 15.88 13.97
CA GLY A 69 18.07 16.75 13.08
C GLY A 69 18.68 16.93 11.68
N PRO A 70 17.92 17.52 10.74
CA PRO A 70 18.25 17.57 9.32
C PRO A 70 19.49 18.40 8.92
N ASN A 71 20.15 19.09 9.86
CA ASN A 71 21.26 20.03 9.58
C ASN A 71 22.66 19.44 9.77
N ALA A 72 22.84 18.12 9.70
CA ALA A 72 24.17 17.50 9.68
C ALA A 72 24.70 17.46 8.24
N THR A 73 25.12 18.62 7.71
CA THR A 73 25.66 18.76 6.35
C THR A 73 27.12 18.34 6.19
N ASP A 74 27.79 17.91 7.27
CA ASP A 74 29.21 17.54 7.27
C ASP A 74 29.50 16.12 7.80
N ASP A 75 28.48 15.28 8.02
CA ASP A 75 28.74 13.91 8.46
C ASP A 75 29.10 13.02 7.25
N PRO A 76 30.21 12.23 7.30
CA PRO A 76 30.52 11.25 6.27
C PRO A 76 29.32 10.34 6.06
N ALA A 77 29.08 9.91 4.81
CA ALA A 77 27.97 9.05 4.42
C ALA A 77 27.70 8.01 5.52
N PRO A 78 26.45 7.91 6.04
CA PRO A 78 26.18 7.08 7.20
C PRO A 78 26.65 5.67 6.90
N THR A 79 27.71 5.24 7.58
CA THR A 79 28.11 3.85 7.60
C THR A 79 26.92 3.13 8.19
N VAL A 80 26.14 2.47 7.34
CA VAL A 80 25.00 1.67 7.77
C VAL A 80 25.62 0.55 8.58
N ASP A 81 25.64 0.72 9.90
CA ASP A 81 26.09 -0.35 10.78
C ASP A 81 25.17 -1.53 10.52
N THR A 82 25.77 -2.64 10.09
CA THR A 82 25.07 -3.87 9.74
C THR A 82 25.39 -4.93 10.79
N PHE A 83 24.37 -5.74 11.10
CA PHE A 83 24.48 -6.86 12.02
C PHE A 83 24.25 -8.16 11.25
N VAL A 84 25.18 -9.11 11.36
CA VAL A 84 25.10 -10.38 10.65
C VAL A 84 24.34 -11.39 11.50
N CYS A 85 23.30 -12.00 10.92
CA CYS A 85 22.52 -13.02 11.59
C CYS A 85 23.38 -14.27 11.86
N SER A 86 23.44 -14.73 13.11
CA SER A 86 24.17 -15.94 13.48
C SER A 86 23.52 -17.24 12.96
N ALA A 87 22.22 -17.22 12.65
CA ALA A 87 21.49 -18.39 12.19
C ALA A 87 21.62 -18.64 10.68
N CYS A 88 21.58 -17.59 9.86
CA CYS A 88 21.62 -17.73 8.38
C CYS A 88 22.71 -16.91 7.69
N GLY A 89 23.48 -16.08 8.41
CA GLY A 89 24.54 -15.26 7.83
C GLY A 89 24.08 -13.99 7.12
N GLU A 90 22.78 -13.70 7.08
CA GLU A 90 22.26 -12.53 6.37
C GLU A 90 22.62 -11.22 7.07
N SER A 91 22.95 -10.20 6.28
CA SER A 91 23.22 -8.84 6.77
C SER A 91 21.91 -8.10 7.06
N ASN A 92 21.79 -7.59 8.28
CA ASN A 92 20.61 -6.86 8.74
C ASN A 92 20.99 -5.44 9.16
N MET A 93 20.04 -4.52 9.06
CA MET A 93 20.24 -3.15 9.53
C MET A 93 20.43 -3.14 11.05
N SER A 94 21.38 -2.35 11.56
CA SER A 94 21.45 -2.07 13.00
C SER A 94 20.10 -1.57 13.51
N GLY A 95 19.65 -2.08 14.66
CA GLY A 95 18.30 -1.81 15.15
C GLY A 95 17.25 -2.88 14.81
N ALA A 96 17.47 -3.76 13.82
CA ALA A 96 16.58 -4.90 13.54
C ALA A 96 16.54 -5.90 14.72
N LYS A 97 15.33 -6.33 15.13
CA LYS A 97 15.12 -7.36 16.16
C LYS A 97 15.06 -8.78 15.58
N TYR A 98 14.65 -8.90 14.32
CA TYR A 98 14.50 -10.16 13.61
C TYR A 98 15.27 -10.11 12.29
N CYS A 99 15.77 -11.26 11.86
CA CYS A 99 16.46 -11.40 10.58
C CYS A 99 15.48 -11.25 9.42
N ARG A 100 15.85 -10.46 8.40
CA ARG A 100 15.03 -10.22 7.21
C ARG A 100 14.76 -11.47 6.35
N GLU A 101 15.63 -12.47 6.46
CA GLU A 101 15.57 -13.67 5.62
C GLU A 101 14.96 -14.85 6.37
N CYS A 102 15.56 -15.25 7.49
CA CYS A 102 15.11 -16.42 8.25
C CYS A 102 14.09 -16.11 9.34
N LEU A 103 13.78 -14.83 9.58
CA LEU A 103 12.87 -14.34 10.63
C LEU A 103 13.26 -14.74 12.06
N GLY A 104 14.44 -15.31 12.28
CA GLY A 104 14.98 -15.61 13.60
C GLY A 104 15.31 -14.34 14.38
N GLU A 105 15.20 -14.40 15.70
CA GLU A 105 15.58 -13.28 16.57
C GLU A 105 17.09 -13.02 16.49
N LEU A 106 17.46 -11.76 16.30
CA LEU A 106 18.86 -11.35 16.23
C LEU A 106 19.39 -11.19 17.66
N ASN A 107 20.01 -12.24 18.18
CA ASN A 107 20.73 -12.20 19.45
C ASN A 107 21.92 -11.24 19.32
N ARG A 108 21.74 -10.00 19.77
CA ARG A 108 22.81 -8.99 19.84
C ARG A 108 23.71 -9.22 21.04
#